data_AF-A0A538B5D4-F1
#
_entry.id   AF-A0A538B5D4-F1
#
_cell.length_a   1.000
_cell.length_b   1.000
_cell.length_c   1.000
_cell.angle_alpha   90.00
_cell.angle_beta   90.00
_cell.angle_gamma   90.00
#
_symmetry.space_group_name_H-M   'P 1'
#
loop_
_entity.id
_entity.type
_entity.pdbx_description
1 polymer ?
#
loop_
_entity_poly.entity_id
_entity_poly.type
_entity_poly.pdbx_seq_one_letter_code
_entity_poly.pdbx_strand_id
1 'polypeptide(L)'
;MRSARSILTDPRAVGVAQAAPRTAAFLAKSWATSRLPGAEANRPTLGLAAQVLLDEVLMAAMKNPRLFPSDDDYVRAGQDIAAAHEMWSERGWLDDPERYHHDPDVPMGCMMTRQRALNVGYEHLTFASRYEPHAGEPGRERWLSYEANRTAHAWVVRARAAGRPWLVCVHGWGMGSPLMDLRAFRSRRLSRELGLNLLVPVLPLHGPRQKPGANGGEGFMTIDLIDALHGFAQAAWDIRSAIRWIRFHDPDASVGIYGLSLGGYTAALTASLEDDLACVIAGIPATDIVDLYRRHSPPSAPRPSPSTASCRRSSSSPSPRPSAGSCSPASATACRRRVRPASCGSTGIAPGWRGIRVATSGSSSQVTSAASSRTPWPTPASSSRNQRRRCR
;
A
#
# COMPACT_ATOMS: atom_id res chain seq x y z
N MET A 1 -42.58 -12.12 -14.01
CA MET A 1 -42.45 -11.85 -12.56
C MET A 1 -41.23 -12.49 -11.87
N ARG A 2 -40.52 -13.49 -12.44
CA ARG A 2 -39.29 -14.07 -11.82
C ARG A 2 -38.03 -13.17 -11.88
N SER A 3 -37.98 -12.21 -12.81
CA SER A 3 -36.82 -11.33 -13.02
C SER A 3 -36.71 -10.18 -12.00
N ALA A 4 -37.85 -9.62 -11.55
CA ALA A 4 -37.85 -8.49 -10.61
C ALA A 4 -37.49 -8.88 -9.16
N ARG A 5 -37.83 -10.11 -8.73
CA ARG A 5 -37.44 -10.64 -7.41
C ARG A 5 -35.94 -10.94 -7.31
N SER A 6 -35.30 -11.36 -8.40
CA SER A 6 -33.86 -11.62 -8.48
C SER A 6 -33.03 -10.36 -8.21
N ILE A 7 -33.45 -9.21 -8.77
CA ILE A 7 -32.77 -7.92 -8.59
C ILE A 7 -32.89 -7.40 -7.16
N LEU A 8 -34.02 -7.65 -6.47
CA LEU A 8 -34.23 -7.22 -5.08
C LEU A 8 -33.45 -8.05 -4.05
N THR A 9 -32.98 -9.24 -4.42
CA THR A 9 -32.18 -10.11 -3.56
C THR A 9 -30.69 -10.12 -3.90
N ASP A 10 -30.28 -9.51 -5.02
CA ASP A 10 -28.87 -9.39 -5.38
C ASP A 10 -28.16 -8.42 -4.41
N PRO A 11 -27.21 -8.90 -3.59
CA PRO A 11 -26.43 -8.07 -2.68
C PRO A 11 -25.73 -6.89 -3.36
N ARG A 12 -25.43 -6.97 -4.66
CA ARG A 12 -24.88 -5.87 -5.45
C ARG A 12 -25.90 -4.78 -5.68
N ALA A 13 -27.10 -5.15 -6.15
CA ALA A 13 -28.19 -4.21 -6.39
C ALA A 13 -28.67 -3.56 -5.08
N VAL A 14 -28.80 -4.36 -4.01
CA VAL A 14 -29.12 -3.86 -2.66
C VAL A 14 -28.00 -2.97 -2.13
N GLY A 15 -26.74 -3.35 -2.32
CA GLY A 15 -25.59 -2.55 -1.91
C GLY A 15 -25.51 -1.19 -2.63
N VAL A 16 -25.73 -1.18 -3.95
CA VAL A 16 -25.75 0.05 -4.76
C VAL A 16 -26.93 0.93 -4.36
N ALA A 17 -28.12 0.34 -4.13
CA ALA A 17 -29.27 1.07 -3.62
C ALA A 17 -29.03 1.66 -2.21
N GLN A 18 -28.20 1.01 -1.40
CA GLN A 18 -27.81 1.49 -0.06
C GLN A 18 -26.63 2.47 -0.06
N ALA A 19 -25.96 2.70 -1.19
CA ALA A 19 -24.80 3.58 -1.25
C ALA A 19 -25.15 5.04 -0.93
N ALA A 20 -26.27 5.54 -1.45
CA ALA A 20 -26.77 6.88 -1.16
C ALA A 20 -27.13 7.09 0.32
N PRO A 21 -27.94 6.22 0.98
CA PRO A 21 -28.25 6.40 2.40
C PRO A 21 -27.03 6.22 3.32
N ARG A 22 -26.08 5.33 3.00
CA ARG A 22 -24.81 5.22 3.75
C ARG A 22 -23.95 6.47 3.61
N THR A 23 -23.85 7.02 2.40
CA THR A 23 -23.16 8.29 2.16
C THR A 23 -23.80 9.43 2.96
N ALA A 24 -25.14 9.51 2.97
CA ALA A 24 -25.86 10.51 3.74
C ALA A 24 -25.61 10.37 5.26
N ALA A 25 -25.59 9.13 5.79
CA ALA A 25 -25.29 8.87 7.19
C ALA A 25 -23.83 9.25 7.55
N PHE A 26 -22.86 8.94 6.68
CA PHE A 26 -21.47 9.34 6.84
C PHE A 26 -21.31 10.87 6.86
N LEU A 27 -21.98 11.57 5.93
CA LEU A 27 -21.94 13.03 5.86
C LEU A 27 -22.61 13.66 7.09
N ALA A 28 -23.73 13.12 7.56
CA ALA A 28 -24.39 13.59 8.78
C ALA A 28 -23.48 13.42 10.02
N LYS A 29 -22.81 12.27 10.15
CA LYS A 29 -21.84 12.03 11.23
C LYS A 29 -20.63 12.96 11.13
N SER A 30 -20.10 13.16 9.93
CA SER A 30 -18.97 14.07 9.69
C SER A 30 -19.35 15.52 10.01
N TRP A 31 -20.56 15.93 9.62
CA TRP A 31 -21.08 17.26 9.91
C TRP A 31 -21.31 17.48 11.41
N ALA A 32 -21.89 16.50 12.11
CA ALA A 32 -22.03 16.52 13.57
C ALA A 32 -20.66 16.64 14.27
N THR A 33 -19.64 15.93 13.77
CA THR A 33 -18.28 15.96 14.32
C THR A 33 -17.59 17.30 14.06
N SER A 34 -17.81 17.92 12.89
CA SER A 34 -17.25 19.24 12.54
C SER A 34 -17.83 20.42 13.35
N ARG A 35 -18.88 20.18 14.15
CA ARG A 35 -19.45 21.17 15.08
C ARG A 35 -18.80 21.16 16.47
N LEU A 36 -17.89 20.22 16.72
CA LEU A 36 -17.12 20.18 17.97
C LEU A 36 -16.02 21.27 17.96
N PRO A 37 -15.72 21.90 19.11
CA PRO A 37 -14.66 22.91 19.20
C PRO A 37 -13.31 22.36 18.70
N GLY A 38 -12.66 23.06 17.76
CA GLY A 38 -11.38 22.66 17.17
C GLY A 38 -11.47 21.78 15.91
N ALA A 39 -12.67 21.42 15.44
CA ALA A 39 -12.89 20.57 14.26
C ALA A 39 -13.35 21.32 12.99
N GLU A 40 -13.18 22.65 12.95
CA GLU A 40 -13.70 23.52 11.87
C GLU A 40 -13.12 23.17 10.47
N ALA A 41 -11.95 22.55 10.41
CA ALA A 41 -11.30 22.10 9.18
C ALA A 41 -11.96 20.85 8.53
N ASN A 42 -12.92 20.21 9.20
CA ASN A 42 -13.51 18.93 8.78
C ASN A 42 -14.91 19.05 8.17
N ARG A 43 -15.26 20.19 7.57
CA ARG A 43 -16.56 20.35 6.90
C ARG A 43 -16.64 19.45 5.66
N PRO A 44 -17.65 18.58 5.53
CA PRO A 44 -17.78 17.71 4.37
C PRO A 44 -17.98 18.56 3.11
N THR A 45 -17.11 18.36 2.12
CA THR A 45 -17.21 19.01 0.81
C THR A 45 -18.06 18.19 -0.15
N LEU A 46 -18.59 18.81 -1.20
CA LEU A 46 -19.25 18.08 -2.30
C LEU A 46 -18.31 17.05 -2.96
N GLY A 47 -17.02 17.35 -3.01
CA GLY A 47 -16.00 16.40 -3.47
C GLY A 47 -15.86 15.18 -2.57
N LEU A 48 -15.88 15.36 -1.24
CA LEU A 48 -15.87 14.25 -0.28
C LEU A 48 -17.14 13.40 -0.40
N ALA A 49 -18.31 14.04 -0.53
CA ALA A 49 -19.59 13.34 -0.71
C ALA A 49 -19.60 12.45 -1.96
N ALA A 50 -19.13 12.98 -3.09
CA ALA A 50 -19.00 12.22 -4.33
C ALA A 50 -18.02 11.05 -4.20
N GLN A 51 -16.92 11.24 -3.45
CA GLN A 51 -15.92 10.20 -3.23
C GLN A 51 -16.47 9.08 -2.33
N VAL A 52 -17.16 9.42 -1.24
CA VAL A 52 -17.82 8.42 -0.36
C VAL A 52 -18.89 7.64 -1.12
N LEU A 53 -19.67 8.30 -1.97
CA LEU A 53 -20.66 7.63 -2.81
C LEU A 53 -20.00 6.66 -3.79
N LEU A 54 -18.91 7.08 -4.42
CA LEU A 54 -18.15 6.22 -5.32
C LEU A 54 -17.56 5.02 -4.58
N ASP A 55 -17.04 5.21 -3.37
CA ASP A 55 -16.50 4.15 -2.53
C ASP A 55 -17.60 3.14 -2.14
N GLU A 56 -18.79 3.61 -1.74
CA GLU A 56 -19.93 2.74 -1.41
C GLU A 56 -20.45 1.97 -2.63
N VAL A 57 -20.54 2.61 -3.80
CA VAL A 57 -20.95 1.96 -5.06
C VAL A 57 -19.89 0.94 -5.49
N LEU A 58 -18.61 1.27 -5.39
CA LEU A 58 -17.51 0.36 -5.70
C LEU A 58 -17.55 -0.86 -4.76
N MET A 59 -17.63 -0.63 -3.44
CA MET A 59 -17.75 -1.69 -2.44
C MET A 59 -18.97 -2.59 -2.69
N ALA A 60 -20.11 -2.02 -3.08
CA ALA A 60 -21.31 -2.78 -3.40
C ALA A 60 -21.20 -3.58 -4.70
N ALA A 61 -20.66 -2.97 -5.76
CA ALA A 61 -20.45 -3.63 -7.05
C ALA A 61 -19.44 -4.79 -6.95
N MET A 62 -18.50 -4.68 -6.02
CA MET A 62 -17.48 -5.68 -5.74
C MET A 62 -17.94 -6.81 -4.80
N LYS A 63 -19.12 -6.73 -4.17
CA LYS A 63 -19.66 -7.85 -3.39
C LYS A 63 -20.12 -8.95 -4.34
N ASN A 64 -19.48 -10.13 -4.30
CA ASN A 64 -19.87 -11.27 -5.11
C ASN A 64 -20.60 -12.32 -4.25
N PRO A 65 -21.91 -12.53 -4.46
CA PRO A 65 -22.69 -13.47 -3.65
C PRO A 65 -22.25 -14.92 -3.80
N ARG A 66 -21.54 -15.25 -4.89
CA ARG A 66 -21.01 -16.60 -5.11
C ARG A 66 -19.79 -16.93 -4.24
N LEU A 67 -19.29 -15.95 -3.50
CA LEU A 67 -18.15 -16.10 -2.60
C LEU A 67 -18.57 -16.19 -1.13
N PHE A 68 -19.86 -16.38 -0.83
CA PHE A 68 -20.26 -16.65 0.55
C PHE A 68 -19.70 -18.01 0.98
N PRO A 69 -18.87 -18.06 2.04
CA PRO A 69 -18.28 -19.31 2.49
C PRO A 69 -19.33 -20.28 3.02
N SER A 70 -19.12 -21.57 2.81
CA SER A 70 -19.85 -22.64 3.50
C SER A 70 -19.40 -22.77 4.96
N ASP A 71 -20.16 -23.49 5.78
CA ASP A 71 -19.75 -23.78 7.17
C ASP A 71 -18.42 -24.55 7.21
N ASP A 72 -18.22 -25.50 6.29
CA ASP A 72 -16.97 -26.25 6.14
C ASP A 72 -15.78 -25.33 5.78
N ASP A 73 -16.01 -24.27 5.00
CA ASP A 73 -14.99 -23.27 4.72
C ASP A 73 -14.55 -22.51 5.97
N TYR A 74 -15.49 -22.15 6.85
CA TYR A 74 -15.16 -21.50 8.13
C TYR A 74 -14.36 -22.42 9.04
N VAL A 75 -14.74 -23.71 9.13
CA VAL A 75 -14.01 -24.71 9.93
C VAL A 75 -12.58 -24.86 9.41
N ARG A 76 -12.42 -25.08 8.10
CA ARG A 76 -11.11 -25.18 7.45
C ARG A 76 -10.27 -23.93 7.66
N ALA A 77 -10.82 -22.73 7.43
CA ALA A 77 -10.11 -21.47 7.64
C ALA A 77 -9.68 -21.30 9.10
N GLY A 78 -10.51 -21.71 10.06
CA GLY A 78 -10.16 -21.72 11.48
C GLY A 78 -9.01 -22.67 11.81
N GLN A 79 -9.00 -23.88 11.22
CA GLN A 79 -7.91 -24.84 11.35
C GLN A 79 -6.60 -24.32 10.76
N ASP A 80 -6.65 -23.72 9.57
CA ASP A 80 -5.49 -23.09 8.93
C ASP A 80 -4.87 -22.00 9.82
N ILE A 81 -5.71 -21.15 10.45
CA ILE A 81 -5.25 -20.10 11.37
C ILE A 81 -4.62 -20.70 12.63
N ALA A 82 -5.24 -21.71 13.23
CA ALA A 82 -4.73 -22.34 14.44
C ALA A 82 -3.38 -23.02 14.19
N ALA A 83 -3.26 -23.79 13.11
CA ALA A 83 -2.03 -24.46 12.71
C ALA A 83 -0.91 -23.46 12.37
N ALA A 84 -1.25 -22.36 11.69
CA ALA A 84 -0.28 -21.32 11.37
C ALA A 84 0.23 -20.64 12.65
N HIS A 85 -0.67 -20.31 13.58
CA HIS A 85 -0.29 -19.71 14.86
C HIS A 85 0.66 -20.61 15.66
N GLU A 86 0.37 -21.91 15.76
CA GLU A 86 1.24 -22.90 16.41
C GLU A 86 2.63 -22.93 15.76
N MET A 87 2.68 -23.14 14.45
CA MET A 87 3.93 -23.19 13.68
C MET A 87 4.74 -21.89 13.79
N TRP A 88 4.10 -20.73 13.69
CA TRP A 88 4.77 -19.44 13.75
C TRP A 88 5.28 -19.12 15.16
N SER A 89 4.58 -19.58 16.20
CA SER A 89 5.04 -19.50 17.59
C SER A 89 6.31 -20.34 17.77
N GLU A 90 6.29 -21.60 17.33
CA GLU A 90 7.43 -22.52 17.44
C GLU A 90 8.67 -22.03 16.67
N ARG A 91 8.46 -21.40 15.51
CA ARG A 91 9.54 -20.82 14.70
C ARG A 91 10.00 -19.44 15.17
N GLY A 92 9.34 -18.87 16.19
CA GLY A 92 9.66 -17.54 16.74
C GLY A 92 9.30 -16.36 15.83
N TRP A 93 8.51 -16.58 14.78
CA TRP A 93 8.10 -15.53 13.84
C TRP A 93 7.07 -14.57 14.43
N LEU A 94 6.35 -14.96 15.48
CA LEU A 94 5.47 -14.02 16.19
C LEU A 94 6.26 -13.01 17.02
N ASP A 95 7.44 -13.40 17.53
CA ASP A 95 8.32 -12.54 18.32
C ASP A 95 9.26 -11.70 17.42
N ASP A 96 9.74 -12.28 16.31
CA ASP A 96 10.58 -11.63 15.31
C ASP A 96 9.98 -11.79 13.90
N PRO A 97 8.97 -10.97 13.56
CA PRO A 97 8.21 -11.12 12.31
C PRO A 97 9.02 -10.79 11.06
N GLU A 98 10.12 -10.03 11.18
CA GLU A 98 11.00 -9.76 10.04
C GLU A 98 11.61 -11.06 9.49
N ARG A 99 11.93 -12.03 10.36
CA ARG A 99 12.47 -13.35 9.97
C ARG A 99 11.50 -14.23 9.18
N TYR A 100 10.21 -13.90 9.18
CA TYR A 100 9.26 -14.57 8.32
C TYR A 100 9.53 -14.24 6.84
N HIS A 101 10.07 -13.06 6.55
CA HIS A 101 10.26 -12.57 5.19
C HIS A 101 11.66 -12.88 4.68
N HIS A 102 11.72 -13.53 3.52
CA HIS A 102 12.97 -13.74 2.79
C HIS A 102 13.29 -12.54 1.88
N ASP A 103 14.57 -12.35 1.61
CA ASP A 103 15.05 -11.33 0.69
C ASP A 103 14.97 -11.81 -0.77
N PRO A 104 14.35 -11.03 -1.67
CA PRO A 104 14.32 -11.37 -3.08
C PRO A 104 15.61 -10.99 -3.79
N ASP A 105 15.99 -11.81 -4.77
CA ASP A 105 17.01 -11.48 -5.76
C ASP A 105 16.51 -10.46 -6.80
N VAL A 106 17.44 -9.93 -7.60
CA VAL A 106 17.09 -9.17 -8.80
C VAL A 106 16.32 -10.10 -9.77
N PRO A 107 15.13 -9.70 -10.25
CA PRO A 107 14.33 -10.57 -11.10
C PRO A 107 14.99 -10.76 -12.47
N MET A 108 15.24 -12.03 -12.82
CA MET A 108 15.81 -12.44 -14.11
C MET A 108 14.72 -12.74 -15.14
N GLY A 109 15.06 -12.59 -16.43
CA GLY A 109 14.13 -12.92 -17.52
C GLY A 109 12.93 -11.96 -17.62
N CYS A 110 13.09 -10.72 -17.16
CA CYS A 110 12.06 -9.70 -17.25
C CYS A 110 11.65 -9.46 -18.71
N MET A 111 10.36 -9.51 -19.01
CA MET A 111 9.82 -9.10 -20.30
C MET A 111 9.21 -7.71 -20.17
N MET A 112 9.38 -6.89 -21.21
CA MET A 112 8.86 -5.53 -21.25
C MET A 112 8.12 -5.31 -22.57
N THR A 113 6.83 -4.99 -22.51
CA THR A 113 6.04 -4.68 -23.71
C THR A 113 5.46 -3.27 -23.63
N ARG A 114 5.61 -2.49 -24.70
CA ARG A 114 5.05 -1.13 -24.74
C ARG A 114 3.57 -1.17 -25.04
N GLN A 115 2.78 -0.48 -24.23
CA GLN A 115 1.34 -0.44 -24.33
C GLN A 115 0.80 0.98 -24.09
N ARG A 116 -0.50 1.16 -24.31
CA ARG A 116 -1.19 2.42 -24.08
C ARG A 116 -2.52 2.18 -23.39
N ALA A 117 -2.82 3.00 -22.38
CA ALA A 117 -4.14 3.06 -21.75
C ALA A 117 -4.60 4.52 -21.78
N LEU A 118 -5.74 4.77 -22.43
CA LEU A 118 -6.18 6.12 -22.81
C LEU A 118 -5.06 6.87 -23.55
N ASN A 119 -4.49 7.89 -22.89
CA ASN A 119 -3.44 8.78 -23.42
C ASN A 119 -2.11 8.68 -22.65
N VAL A 120 -1.94 7.63 -21.86
CA VAL A 120 -0.69 7.32 -21.16
C VAL A 120 -0.04 6.13 -21.84
N GLY A 121 1.15 6.35 -22.42
CA GLY A 121 2.02 5.27 -22.83
C GLY A 121 2.73 4.72 -21.60
N TYR A 122 2.78 3.40 -21.49
CA TYR A 122 3.43 2.69 -20.39
C TYR A 122 4.10 1.43 -20.91
N GLU A 123 4.98 0.86 -20.11
CA GLU A 123 5.60 -0.42 -20.38
C GLU A 123 5.03 -1.45 -19.40
N HIS A 124 4.58 -2.59 -19.90
CA HIS A 124 4.14 -3.71 -19.08
C HIS A 124 5.35 -4.60 -18.82
N LEU A 125 5.84 -4.54 -17.59
CA LEU A 125 6.90 -5.37 -17.05
C LEU A 125 6.29 -6.67 -16.51
N THR A 126 6.86 -7.81 -16.88
CA THR A 126 6.52 -9.11 -16.28
C THR A 126 7.78 -9.89 -15.92
N PHE A 127 7.73 -10.64 -14.81
CA PHE A 127 8.80 -11.52 -14.35
C PHE A 127 8.23 -12.64 -13.46
N ALA A 128 8.99 -13.71 -13.26
CA ALA A 128 8.60 -14.76 -12.33
C ALA A 128 8.70 -14.23 -10.88
N SER A 129 7.61 -14.25 -10.12
CA SER A 129 7.60 -13.82 -8.72
C SER A 129 8.58 -14.64 -7.89
N ARG A 130 8.56 -15.98 -8.05
CA ARG A 130 9.36 -16.95 -7.27
C ARG A 130 9.10 -16.93 -5.75
N TYR A 131 8.15 -16.13 -5.27
CA TYR A 131 7.67 -16.24 -3.91
C TYR A 131 7.04 -17.61 -3.69
N GLU A 132 7.37 -18.19 -2.55
CA GLU A 132 6.83 -19.44 -2.07
C GLU A 132 6.59 -19.33 -0.56
N PRO A 133 5.39 -19.72 -0.05
CA PRO A 133 5.17 -19.88 1.39
C PRO A 133 6.20 -20.81 2.02
N HIS A 134 6.42 -20.74 3.33
CA HIS A 134 7.41 -21.63 3.94
C HIS A 134 6.98 -23.10 3.85
N ALA A 135 7.95 -24.02 3.78
CA ALA A 135 7.65 -25.44 3.73
C ALA A 135 6.82 -25.88 4.95
N GLY A 136 5.73 -26.62 4.69
CA GLY A 136 4.78 -27.10 5.70
C GLY A 136 3.75 -26.06 6.17
N GLU A 137 3.81 -24.83 5.68
CA GLU A 137 2.89 -23.78 6.12
C GLU A 137 1.45 -24.04 5.65
N PRO A 138 0.43 -23.83 6.51
CA PRO A 138 -0.96 -23.99 6.11
C PRO A 138 -1.30 -23.18 4.85
N GLY A 139 -2.14 -23.75 4.00
CA GLY A 139 -2.52 -23.14 2.73
C GLY A 139 -1.41 -23.05 1.68
N ARG A 140 -0.17 -23.53 1.93
CA ARG A 140 0.93 -23.47 0.94
C ARG A 140 0.57 -24.08 -0.41
N GLU A 141 0.10 -25.32 -0.42
CA GLU A 141 -0.24 -26.03 -1.67
C GLU A 141 -1.35 -25.30 -2.44
N ARG A 142 -2.35 -24.82 -1.70
CA ARG A 142 -3.44 -24.01 -2.23
C ARG A 142 -2.92 -22.70 -2.83
N TRP A 143 -2.04 -21.98 -2.13
CA TRP A 143 -1.43 -20.75 -2.63
C TRP A 143 -0.63 -20.98 -3.92
N LEU A 144 0.18 -22.03 -3.93
CA LEU A 144 0.98 -22.39 -5.10
C LEU A 144 0.12 -22.83 -6.27
N SER A 145 -1.09 -23.39 -6.05
CA SER A 145 -2.01 -23.77 -7.13
C SER A 145 -2.50 -22.58 -7.97
N TYR A 146 -2.33 -21.34 -7.51
CA TYR A 146 -2.72 -20.13 -8.25
C TYR A 146 -1.68 -19.79 -9.32
N GLU A 147 -1.72 -20.51 -10.44
CA GLU A 147 -0.71 -20.44 -11.50
C GLU A 147 -0.50 -19.02 -12.06
N ALA A 148 -1.58 -18.30 -12.34
CA ALA A 148 -1.51 -16.91 -12.80
C ALA A 148 -0.81 -15.99 -11.79
N ASN A 149 -0.89 -16.32 -10.51
CA ASN A 149 -0.27 -15.54 -9.43
C ASN A 149 1.25 -15.74 -9.32
N ARG A 150 1.81 -16.74 -10.02
CA ARG A 150 3.28 -16.99 -10.06
C ARG A 150 4.03 -16.00 -10.94
N THR A 151 3.32 -15.27 -11.81
CA THR A 151 3.89 -14.19 -12.64
C THR A 151 3.59 -12.85 -12.01
N ALA A 152 4.64 -12.08 -11.70
CA ALA A 152 4.52 -10.71 -11.28
C ALA A 152 4.33 -9.80 -12.51
N HIS A 153 3.51 -8.76 -12.34
CA HIS A 153 3.24 -7.76 -13.37
C HIS A 153 3.44 -6.36 -12.78
N ALA A 154 3.92 -5.43 -13.59
CA ALA A 154 3.96 -4.02 -13.23
C ALA A 154 3.75 -3.09 -14.44
N TRP A 155 3.15 -1.92 -14.18
CA TRP A 155 3.01 -0.85 -15.17
C TRP A 155 4.11 0.19 -14.93
N VAL A 156 4.98 0.38 -15.92
CA VAL A 156 6.11 1.31 -15.85
C VAL A 156 5.80 2.54 -16.69
N VAL A 157 5.88 3.72 -16.08
CA VAL A 157 5.77 5.01 -16.78
C VAL A 157 7.04 5.80 -16.53
N ARG A 158 7.85 5.99 -17.58
CA ARG A 158 9.09 6.74 -17.48
C ARG A 158 8.87 8.24 -17.65
N ALA A 159 9.56 9.03 -16.84
CA ALA A 159 9.70 10.45 -17.06
C ALA A 159 10.49 10.72 -18.36
N ARG A 160 10.33 11.93 -18.92
CA ARG A 160 10.98 12.31 -20.18
C ARG A 160 12.49 12.53 -20.03
N ALA A 161 12.94 13.03 -18.89
CA ALA A 161 14.34 13.27 -18.60
C ALA A 161 14.99 12.02 -17.99
N ALA A 162 16.30 11.85 -18.19
CA ALA A 162 17.10 10.82 -17.55
C ALA A 162 17.39 11.17 -16.07
N GLY A 163 17.83 10.18 -15.29
CA GLY A 163 18.25 10.36 -13.89
C GLY A 163 17.13 10.81 -12.95
N ARG A 164 15.89 10.40 -13.23
CA ARG A 164 14.72 10.81 -12.46
C ARG A 164 14.42 9.80 -11.35
N PRO A 165 14.01 10.27 -10.16
CA PRO A 165 13.69 9.36 -9.06
C PRO A 165 12.47 8.51 -9.39
N TRP A 166 12.40 7.35 -8.76
CA TRP A 166 11.32 6.38 -8.92
C TRP A 166 10.32 6.47 -7.78
N LEU A 167 9.04 6.32 -8.12
CA LEU A 167 7.97 6.12 -7.16
C LEU A 167 7.26 4.80 -7.46
N VAL A 168 7.40 3.84 -6.54
CA VAL A 168 6.68 2.57 -6.59
C VAL A 168 5.27 2.78 -6.06
N CYS A 169 4.26 2.61 -6.90
CA CYS A 169 2.88 2.99 -6.61
C CYS A 169 2.01 1.75 -6.39
N VAL A 170 1.64 1.44 -5.14
CA VAL A 170 0.98 0.20 -4.75
C VAL A 170 -0.54 0.39 -4.69
N HIS A 171 -1.27 -0.22 -5.62
CA HIS A 171 -2.70 -0.03 -5.79
C HIS A 171 -3.54 -0.63 -4.65
N GLY A 172 -4.79 -0.19 -4.54
CA GLY A 172 -5.76 -0.71 -3.58
C GLY A 172 -6.47 -1.97 -4.05
N TRP A 173 -7.35 -2.50 -3.19
CA TRP A 173 -8.27 -3.58 -3.55
C TRP A 173 -9.21 -3.13 -4.68
N GLY A 174 -9.60 -4.04 -5.58
CA GLY A 174 -10.43 -3.70 -6.75
C GLY A 174 -9.70 -3.20 -7.97
N MET A 175 -8.38 -3.12 -7.90
CA MET A 175 -7.55 -2.54 -8.94
C MET A 175 -6.64 -3.61 -9.59
N GLY A 176 -5.52 -3.20 -10.18
CA GLY A 176 -4.62 -4.10 -10.91
C GLY A 176 -4.85 -4.09 -12.42
N SER A 177 -5.56 -3.08 -12.95
CA SER A 177 -5.61 -2.82 -14.39
C SER A 177 -4.89 -1.51 -14.70
N PRO A 178 -4.22 -1.41 -15.86
CA PRO A 178 -3.50 -0.19 -16.23
C PRO A 178 -4.39 1.06 -16.22
N LEU A 179 -5.64 0.93 -16.66
CA LEU A 179 -6.60 2.04 -16.69
C LEU A 179 -6.91 2.57 -15.28
N MET A 180 -7.22 1.68 -14.33
CA MET A 180 -7.57 2.07 -12.98
C MET A 180 -6.35 2.57 -12.21
N ASP A 181 -5.24 1.83 -12.27
CA ASP A 181 -4.04 2.12 -11.49
C ASP A 181 -3.42 3.45 -11.90
N LEU A 182 -3.18 3.65 -13.21
CA LEU A 182 -2.57 4.87 -13.72
C LEU A 182 -3.44 6.10 -13.47
N ARG A 183 -4.77 5.94 -13.45
CA ARG A 183 -5.71 7.01 -13.10
C ARG A 183 -5.68 7.34 -11.61
N ALA A 184 -5.76 6.33 -10.74
CA ALA A 184 -5.77 6.52 -9.29
C ALA A 184 -4.52 7.25 -8.80
N PHE A 185 -3.35 6.88 -9.33
CA PHE A 185 -2.09 7.55 -9.01
C PHE A 185 -1.88 8.87 -9.75
N ARG A 186 -2.81 9.29 -10.62
CA ARG A 186 -2.66 10.47 -11.48
C ARG A 186 -1.30 10.45 -12.19
N SER A 187 -0.95 9.31 -12.79
CA SER A 187 0.38 9.00 -13.31
C SER A 187 0.92 10.08 -14.27
N ARG A 188 0.05 10.69 -15.07
CA ARG A 188 0.41 11.81 -15.95
C ARG A 188 1.00 13.00 -15.19
N ARG A 189 0.39 13.38 -14.06
CA ARG A 189 0.87 14.49 -13.23
C ARG A 189 2.20 14.12 -12.57
N LEU A 190 2.27 12.96 -11.93
CA LEU A 190 3.50 12.51 -11.26
C LEU A 190 4.67 12.40 -12.26
N SER A 191 4.43 11.86 -13.46
CA SER A 191 5.49 11.67 -14.45
C SER A 191 5.83 12.94 -15.23
N ARG A 192 4.85 13.71 -15.71
CA ARG A 192 5.11 14.87 -16.58
C ARG A 192 5.37 16.17 -15.83
N GLU A 193 4.68 16.39 -14.71
CA GLU A 193 4.77 17.65 -13.96
C GLU A 193 5.80 17.56 -12.84
N LEU A 194 5.86 16.41 -12.14
CA LEU A 194 6.85 16.19 -11.07
C LEU A 194 8.11 15.47 -11.55
N GLY A 195 8.10 14.97 -12.80
CA GLY A 195 9.25 14.30 -13.39
C GLY A 195 9.62 13.00 -12.69
N LEU A 196 8.65 12.21 -12.23
CA LEU A 196 8.92 10.92 -11.57
C LEU A 196 8.83 9.76 -12.56
N ASN A 197 9.73 8.79 -12.43
CA ASN A 197 9.49 7.46 -12.97
C ASN A 197 8.50 6.74 -12.06
N LEU A 198 7.55 6.00 -12.63
CA LEU A 198 6.55 5.25 -11.88
C LEU A 198 6.69 3.77 -12.20
N LEU A 199 6.64 2.95 -11.17
CA LEU A 199 6.43 1.50 -11.29
C LEU A 199 5.21 1.15 -10.45
N VAL A 200 4.16 0.64 -11.08
CA VAL A 200 2.93 0.22 -10.40
C VAL A 200 2.90 -1.31 -10.38
N PRO A 201 3.32 -1.98 -9.29
CA PRO A 201 3.23 -3.43 -9.20
C PRO A 201 1.76 -3.85 -9.07
N VAL A 202 1.40 -4.94 -9.74
CA VAL A 202 0.09 -5.58 -9.61
C VAL A 202 0.13 -6.53 -8.43
N LEU A 203 -0.66 -6.24 -7.40
CA LEU A 203 -0.74 -7.06 -6.19
C LEU A 203 -1.18 -8.50 -6.52
N PRO A 204 -0.78 -9.48 -5.69
CA PRO A 204 -1.21 -10.87 -5.84
C PRO A 204 -2.73 -10.97 -6.00
N LEU A 205 -3.18 -11.92 -6.82
CA LEU A 205 -4.59 -12.19 -7.07
C LEU A 205 -5.41 -11.00 -7.62
N HIS A 206 -4.77 -9.95 -8.11
CA HIS A 206 -5.38 -8.81 -8.82
C HIS A 206 -5.01 -8.80 -10.30
N GLY A 207 -5.79 -8.08 -11.12
CA GLY A 207 -5.53 -7.94 -12.55
C GLY A 207 -5.27 -9.29 -13.26
N PRO A 208 -4.18 -9.39 -14.05
CA PRO A 208 -3.78 -10.64 -14.71
C PRO A 208 -3.47 -11.82 -13.77
N ARG A 209 -3.34 -11.59 -12.46
CA ARG A 209 -3.02 -12.60 -11.45
C ARG A 209 -4.26 -13.22 -10.79
N GLN A 210 -5.46 -12.78 -11.18
CA GLN A 210 -6.72 -13.19 -10.57
C GLN A 210 -7.00 -14.70 -10.72
N LYS A 211 -7.69 -15.27 -9.72
CA LYS A 211 -8.28 -16.62 -9.83
C LYS A 211 -9.34 -16.62 -10.95
N PRO A 212 -9.49 -17.71 -11.71
CA PRO A 212 -10.57 -17.84 -12.69
C PRO A 212 -11.94 -17.53 -12.07
N GLY A 213 -12.71 -16.63 -12.69
CA GLY A 213 -14.05 -16.24 -12.22
C GLY A 213 -14.08 -15.24 -11.05
N ALA A 214 -12.94 -14.89 -10.46
CA ALA A 214 -12.82 -13.82 -9.49
C ALA A 214 -12.74 -12.45 -10.18
N ASN A 215 -13.21 -11.40 -9.51
CA ASN A 215 -13.08 -10.02 -10.00
C ASN A 215 -12.33 -9.14 -8.99
N GLY A 216 -11.57 -8.17 -9.49
CA GLY A 216 -11.05 -7.05 -8.68
C GLY A 216 -10.25 -7.44 -7.42
N GLY A 217 -9.54 -8.57 -7.41
CA GLY A 217 -8.82 -8.98 -6.20
C GLY A 217 -9.66 -9.69 -5.15
N GLU A 218 -10.86 -10.16 -5.50
CA GLU A 218 -11.71 -11.02 -4.66
C GLU A 218 -10.92 -12.19 -4.04
N GLY A 219 -9.97 -12.77 -4.77
CA GLY A 219 -9.13 -13.86 -4.25
C GLY A 219 -8.14 -13.47 -3.16
N PHE A 220 -7.81 -12.18 -3.01
CA PHE A 220 -6.84 -11.67 -2.03
C PHE A 220 -7.45 -11.50 -0.64
N MET A 221 -8.74 -11.12 -0.58
CA MET A 221 -9.46 -10.87 0.66
C MET A 221 -10.64 -11.84 0.78
N THR A 222 -10.36 -13.12 1.09
CA THR A 222 -11.38 -14.15 1.34
C THR A 222 -11.47 -14.51 2.82
N ILE A 223 -12.30 -15.49 3.17
CA ILE A 223 -12.33 -16.07 4.52
C ILE A 223 -11.02 -16.79 4.89
N ASP A 224 -10.24 -17.20 3.89
CA ASP A 224 -8.95 -17.85 4.06
C ASP A 224 -7.91 -16.78 4.45
N LEU A 225 -7.87 -16.42 5.74
CA LEU A 225 -6.94 -15.38 6.23
C LEU A 225 -5.47 -15.76 6.01
N ILE A 226 -5.15 -17.05 5.97
CA ILE A 226 -3.81 -17.52 5.63
C ILE A 226 -3.45 -17.21 4.17
N ASP A 227 -4.39 -17.31 3.23
CA ASP A 227 -4.16 -16.86 1.85
C ASP A 227 -3.93 -15.34 1.79
N ALA A 228 -4.67 -14.56 2.60
CA ALA A 228 -4.43 -13.12 2.67
C ALA A 228 -3.01 -12.81 3.19
N LEU A 229 -2.53 -13.56 4.18
CA LEU A 229 -1.17 -13.43 4.72
C LEU A 229 -0.10 -13.80 3.68
N HIS A 230 -0.29 -14.91 2.95
CA HIS A 230 0.55 -15.25 1.79
C HIS A 230 0.51 -14.16 0.71
N GLY A 231 -0.65 -13.53 0.52
CA GLY A 231 -0.83 -12.40 -0.38
C GLY A 231 -0.02 -11.17 0.02
N PHE A 232 -0.01 -10.82 1.31
CA PHE A 232 0.81 -9.70 1.80
C PHE A 232 2.30 -10.01 1.73
N ALA A 233 2.71 -11.23 2.10
CA ALA A 233 4.09 -11.66 2.03
C ALA A 233 4.62 -11.69 0.59
N GLN A 234 3.84 -12.24 -0.35
CA GLN A 234 4.16 -12.21 -1.77
C GLN A 234 4.16 -10.78 -2.33
N ALA A 235 3.23 -9.92 -1.90
CA ALA A 235 3.21 -8.53 -2.33
C ALA A 235 4.48 -7.80 -1.89
N ALA A 236 4.89 -7.96 -0.64
CA ALA A 236 6.13 -7.38 -0.14
C ALA A 236 7.35 -7.92 -0.91
N TRP A 237 7.40 -9.23 -1.15
CA TRP A 237 8.43 -9.87 -1.98
C TRP A 237 8.48 -9.24 -3.39
N ASP A 238 7.36 -9.19 -4.11
CA ASP A 238 7.28 -8.69 -5.48
C ASP A 238 7.65 -7.19 -5.58
N ILE A 239 7.24 -6.39 -4.60
CA ILE A 239 7.60 -4.96 -4.53
C ILE A 239 9.10 -4.80 -4.31
N ARG A 240 9.68 -5.59 -3.39
CA ARG A 240 11.13 -5.58 -3.15
C ARG A 240 11.89 -6.06 -4.40
N SER A 241 11.45 -7.12 -5.08
CA SER A 241 12.01 -7.53 -6.39
C SER A 241 11.95 -6.41 -7.43
N ALA A 242 10.83 -5.67 -7.49
CA ALA A 242 10.70 -4.53 -8.39
C ALA A 242 11.65 -3.37 -8.03
N ILE A 243 11.90 -3.14 -6.73
CA ILE A 243 12.91 -2.17 -6.27
C ILE A 243 14.32 -2.63 -6.66
N ARG A 244 14.63 -3.93 -6.52
CA ARG A 244 15.91 -4.50 -6.99
C ARG A 244 16.06 -4.36 -8.51
N TRP A 245 14.99 -4.56 -9.27
CA TRP A 245 14.96 -4.29 -10.71
C TRP A 245 15.26 -2.82 -11.04
N ILE A 246 14.63 -1.88 -10.33
CA ILE A 246 14.90 -0.44 -10.49
C ILE A 246 16.38 -0.16 -10.23
N ARG A 247 16.91 -0.59 -9.07
CA ARG A 247 18.30 -0.34 -8.67
C ARG A 247 19.31 -1.01 -9.60
N PHE A 248 18.96 -2.13 -10.23
CA PHE A 248 19.82 -2.77 -11.23
C PHE A 248 19.93 -1.93 -12.51
N HIS A 249 18.83 -1.31 -12.96
CA HIS A 249 18.79 -0.54 -14.19
C HIS A 249 19.12 0.95 -14.04
N ASP A 250 18.95 1.49 -12.84
CA ASP A 250 19.11 2.92 -12.50
C ASP A 250 19.76 3.00 -11.09
N PRO A 251 21.07 2.67 -10.97
CA PRO A 251 21.72 2.46 -9.67
C PRO A 251 21.79 3.70 -8.79
N ASP A 252 21.82 4.89 -9.39
CA ASP A 252 21.90 6.16 -8.68
C ASP A 252 20.52 6.75 -8.35
N ALA A 253 19.42 6.09 -8.76
CA ALA A 253 18.09 6.66 -8.62
C ALA A 253 17.53 6.45 -7.22
N SER A 254 17.09 7.54 -6.58
CA SER A 254 16.31 7.46 -5.35
C SER A 254 14.95 6.80 -5.59
N VAL A 255 14.54 5.90 -4.69
CA VAL A 255 13.27 5.17 -4.78
C VAL A 255 12.38 5.50 -3.59
N GLY A 256 11.17 6.00 -3.86
CA GLY A 256 10.11 6.12 -2.87
C GLY A 256 8.99 5.11 -3.11
N ILE A 257 8.14 4.90 -2.11
CA ILE A 257 6.94 4.07 -2.23
C ILE A 257 5.68 4.86 -1.86
N TYR A 258 4.61 4.68 -2.62
CA TYR A 258 3.31 5.31 -2.40
C TYR A 258 2.20 4.27 -2.52
N GLY A 259 1.55 3.96 -1.40
CA GLY A 259 0.43 3.03 -1.36
C GLY A 259 -0.92 3.71 -1.16
N LEU A 260 -1.98 3.15 -1.74
CA LEU A 260 -3.36 3.59 -1.55
C LEU A 260 -4.22 2.47 -0.94
N SER A 261 -4.96 2.75 0.13
CA SER A 261 -5.90 1.81 0.77
C SER A 261 -5.20 0.51 1.20
N LEU A 262 -5.58 -0.65 0.63
CA LEU A 262 -4.86 -1.91 0.79
C LEU A 262 -3.37 -1.76 0.47
N GLY A 263 -3.04 -1.07 -0.63
CA GLY A 263 -1.67 -0.79 -1.01
C GLY A 263 -0.95 0.13 -0.03
N GLY A 264 -1.68 0.95 0.75
CA GLY A 264 -1.12 1.75 1.83
C GLY A 264 -0.62 0.90 2.99
N TYR A 265 -1.36 -0.16 3.35
CA TYR A 265 -0.89 -1.17 4.30
C TYR A 265 0.31 -1.92 3.74
N THR A 266 0.23 -2.39 2.49
CA THR A 266 1.33 -3.12 1.84
C THR A 266 2.59 -2.27 1.72
N ALA A 267 2.47 -0.97 1.41
CA ALA A 267 3.61 -0.06 1.36
C ALA A 267 4.27 0.12 2.74
N ALA A 268 3.48 0.18 3.81
CA ALA A 268 4.00 0.24 5.18
C ALA A 268 4.70 -1.07 5.57
N LEU A 269 4.11 -2.22 5.24
CA LEU A 269 4.74 -3.53 5.43
C LEU A 269 6.07 -3.61 4.69
N THR A 270 6.10 -3.29 3.39
CA THR A 270 7.34 -3.32 2.61
C THR A 270 8.39 -2.37 3.17
N ALA A 271 7.98 -1.17 3.62
CA ALA A 271 8.91 -0.22 4.22
C ALA A 271 9.53 -0.70 5.55
N SER A 272 8.91 -1.66 6.23
CA SER A 272 9.51 -2.30 7.41
C SER A 272 10.56 -3.37 7.07
N LEU A 273 10.61 -3.81 5.81
CA LEU A 273 11.48 -4.88 5.32
C LEU A 273 12.54 -4.39 4.31
N GLU A 274 12.38 -3.17 3.79
CA GLU A 274 13.22 -2.62 2.74
C GLU A 274 13.91 -1.35 3.21
N ASP A 275 15.24 -1.45 3.31
CA ASP A 275 16.11 -0.32 3.61
C ASP A 275 16.27 0.64 2.42
N ASP A 276 16.76 1.84 2.72
CA ASP A 276 17.17 2.85 1.73
C ASP A 276 16.05 3.29 0.76
N LEU A 277 14.84 3.43 1.31
CA LEU A 277 13.74 4.14 0.67
C LEU A 277 13.85 5.64 0.95
N ALA A 278 13.75 6.45 -0.09
CA ALA A 278 13.78 7.91 0.02
C ALA A 278 12.54 8.48 0.73
N CYS A 279 11.38 7.84 0.56
CA CYS A 279 10.14 8.17 1.28
C CYS A 279 9.11 7.04 1.22
N VAL A 280 8.16 7.09 2.15
CA VAL A 280 7.00 6.19 2.22
C VAL A 280 5.75 7.04 2.39
N ILE A 281 4.78 6.87 1.48
CA ILE A 281 3.49 7.55 1.52
C ILE A 281 2.40 6.49 1.70
N ALA A 282 1.85 6.38 2.90
CA ALA A 282 0.71 5.51 3.18
C ALA A 282 -0.58 6.34 3.04
N GLY A 283 -1.18 6.31 1.85
CA GLY A 283 -2.43 7.01 1.55
C GLY A 283 -3.65 6.21 1.98
N ILE A 284 -4.46 6.78 2.87
CA ILE A 284 -5.70 6.17 3.41
C ILE A 284 -5.55 4.67 3.76
N PRO A 285 -4.50 4.28 4.52
CA PRO A 285 -4.11 2.87 4.65
C PRO A 285 -5.16 2.04 5.40
N ALA A 286 -5.32 0.78 5.00
CA ALA A 286 -6.09 -0.22 5.75
C ALA A 286 -5.30 -0.69 6.99
N THR A 287 -5.35 0.07 8.09
CA THR A 287 -4.46 -0.12 9.26
C THR A 287 -4.81 -1.31 10.15
N ASP A 288 -6.05 -1.79 10.14
CA ASP A 288 -6.49 -2.95 10.92
C ASP A 288 -7.33 -3.87 10.03
N ILE A 289 -6.65 -4.82 9.40
CA ILE A 289 -7.28 -5.77 8.48
C ILE A 289 -8.20 -6.74 9.24
N VAL A 290 -7.82 -7.16 10.45
CA VAL A 290 -8.65 -8.08 11.25
C VAL A 290 -9.96 -7.43 11.64
N ASP A 291 -9.92 -6.18 12.10
CA ASP A 291 -11.13 -5.43 12.42
C ASP A 291 -11.95 -5.08 11.17
N LEU A 292 -11.28 -4.85 10.02
CA LEU A 292 -11.96 -4.71 8.74
C LEU A 292 -12.76 -5.98 8.39
N TYR A 293 -12.15 -7.16 8.51
CA TYR A 293 -12.84 -8.43 8.34
C TYR A 293 -14.04 -8.55 9.29
N ARG A 294 -13.82 -8.33 10.60
CA ARG A 294 -14.90 -8.43 11.62
C ARG A 294 -16.07 -7.49 11.33
N ARG A 295 -15.82 -6.26 10.90
CA ARG A 295 -16.87 -5.27 10.59
C ARG A 295 -17.67 -5.61 9.34
N HIS A 296 -17.08 -6.38 8.42
CA HIS A 296 -17.71 -6.73 7.14
C HIS A 296 -18.17 -8.19 7.05
N SER A 297 -17.88 -9.02 8.06
CA SER A 297 -18.45 -10.36 8.20
C SER A 297 -19.96 -10.32 8.50
N PRO A 298 -20.73 -11.30 8.00
CA PRO A 298 -22.15 -11.44 8.35
C PRO A 298 -22.35 -11.58 9.87
N PRO A 299 -23.47 -11.09 10.44
CA PRO A 299 -23.77 -11.24 11.88
C PRO A 299 -23.82 -12.70 12.37
N SER A 300 -24.09 -13.64 11.45
CA SER A 300 -24.17 -15.09 11.69
C SER A 300 -22.82 -15.79 11.60
N ALA A 301 -21.75 -15.11 11.18
CA ALA A 301 -20.42 -15.72 11.15
C ALA A 301 -19.96 -16.03 12.59
N PRO A 302 -19.37 -17.21 12.85
CA PRO A 302 -18.84 -17.55 14.17
C PRO A 302 -17.90 -16.46 14.65
N ARG A 303 -18.22 -15.81 15.77
CA ARG A 303 -17.33 -14.84 16.38
C ARG A 303 -16.13 -15.60 16.97
N PRO A 304 -14.89 -15.16 16.74
CA PRO A 304 -13.74 -15.79 17.38
C PRO A 304 -13.93 -15.76 18.90
N SER A 305 -13.64 -16.90 19.54
CA SER A 305 -13.85 -17.09 20.97
C SER A 305 -12.99 -16.12 21.80
N PRO A 306 -13.37 -15.83 23.06
CA PRO A 306 -12.70 -14.84 23.91
C PRO A 306 -11.21 -15.14 24.19
N SER A 307 -10.71 -16.34 23.90
CA SER A 307 -9.29 -16.67 24.05
C SER A 307 -8.38 -15.87 23.12
N THR A 308 -8.90 -15.38 21.98
CA THR A 308 -8.19 -14.47 21.07
C THR A 308 -8.18 -13.01 21.54
N ALA A 309 -8.88 -12.69 22.62
CA ALA A 309 -8.87 -11.34 23.22
C ALA A 309 -7.62 -11.07 24.08
N SER A 310 -6.80 -12.08 24.38
CA SER A 310 -5.53 -11.90 25.10
C SER A 310 -4.53 -11.05 24.31
N CYS A 311 -4.53 -11.13 22.97
CA CYS A 311 -3.71 -10.28 22.09
C CYS A 311 -4.07 -8.79 22.15
N ARG A 312 -5.18 -8.41 22.80
CA ARG A 312 -5.60 -7.00 22.92
C ARG A 312 -4.94 -6.25 24.09
N ARG A 313 -4.40 -6.97 25.08
CA ARG A 313 -3.85 -6.33 26.31
C ARG A 313 -2.41 -5.82 26.17
N SER A 314 -1.64 -6.30 25.17
CA SER A 314 -0.26 -5.84 24.95
C SER A 314 -0.16 -4.49 24.24
N SER A 315 -1.21 -4.02 23.56
CA SER A 315 -1.18 -2.78 22.76
C SER A 315 -1.98 -1.61 23.34
N SER A 316 -2.58 -1.74 24.53
CA SER A 316 -3.39 -0.69 25.15
C SER A 316 -3.18 -0.58 26.65
N SER A 317 -1.97 -0.19 27.07
CA SER A 317 -1.75 0.40 28.39
C SER A 317 -1.47 1.91 28.23
N PRO A 318 -2.25 2.81 28.85
CA PRO A 318 -1.89 4.23 28.88
C PRO A 318 -0.67 4.39 29.80
N SER A 319 0.44 4.87 29.24
CA SER A 319 1.63 5.19 30.03
C SER A 319 1.29 6.24 31.10
N PRO A 320 1.65 6.05 32.38
CA PRO A 320 1.55 7.11 33.36
C PRO A 320 2.61 8.17 33.05
N ARG A 321 2.23 9.45 33.14
CA ARG A 321 3.16 10.58 32.98
C ARG A 321 4.32 10.44 33.97
N PRO A 322 5.59 10.59 33.56
CA PRO A 322 6.69 10.55 34.51
C PRO A 322 6.71 11.86 35.31
N SER A 323 6.64 11.73 36.63
CA SER A 323 7.06 12.77 37.57
C SER A 323 8.57 12.99 37.45
N ALA A 324 9.00 14.25 37.58
CA ALA A 324 10.40 14.62 37.57
C ALA A 324 11.12 14.01 38.79
N GLY A 325 12.07 13.11 38.54
CA GLY A 325 12.90 12.49 39.58
C GLY A 325 14.01 11.63 38.99
N SER A 326 15.21 12.22 38.91
CA SER A 326 16.55 11.62 38.78
C SER A 326 16.68 10.18 38.23
N CYS A 327 17.10 10.05 36.96
CA CYS A 327 17.63 8.80 36.41
C CYS A 327 19.17 8.80 36.40
N SER A 328 19.75 7.73 36.93
CA SER A 328 21.19 7.40 36.90
C SER A 328 21.57 6.73 35.56
N PRO A 329 22.78 6.94 35.00
CA PRO A 329 23.10 6.53 33.63
C PRO A 329 23.74 5.13 33.58
N ALA A 330 22.94 4.07 33.43
CA ALA A 330 23.48 2.74 33.14
C ALA A 330 22.67 1.89 32.14
N SER A 331 21.47 2.31 31.71
CA SER A 331 20.61 1.49 30.85
C SER A 331 20.46 2.01 29.41
N ALA A 332 21.17 3.08 29.04
CA ALA A 332 21.05 3.72 27.72
C ALA A 332 22.07 3.21 26.66
N THR A 333 22.78 2.12 26.95
CA THR A 333 23.93 1.70 26.12
C THR A 333 23.60 0.64 25.04
N ALA A 334 22.44 -0.04 25.11
CA ALA A 334 22.12 -1.10 24.15
C ALA A 334 21.53 -0.61 22.81
N CYS A 335 20.99 0.61 22.73
CA CYS A 335 20.31 1.10 21.52
C CYS A 335 21.17 2.04 20.63
N ARG A 336 22.46 2.22 20.93
CA ARG A 336 23.36 3.16 20.22
C ARG A 336 24.45 2.51 19.36
N ARG A 337 24.40 1.19 19.12
CA ARG A 337 25.36 0.50 18.25
C ARG A 337 24.78 0.22 16.85
N ARG A 338 24.52 1.27 16.08
CA ARG A 338 24.49 1.26 14.59
C ARG A 338 24.50 2.68 14.00
N VAL A 339 25.37 3.54 14.53
CA VAL A 339 25.78 4.78 13.87
C VAL A 339 27.30 4.89 14.01
N ARG A 340 28.05 4.69 12.92
CA ARG A 340 29.47 5.03 12.88
C ARG A 340 29.62 6.53 12.57
N PRO A 341 30.52 7.27 13.25
CA PRO A 341 30.93 8.58 12.78
C PRO A 341 32.00 8.41 11.70
N ALA A 342 31.74 8.92 10.49
CA ALA A 342 32.80 9.13 9.49
C ALA A 342 33.47 10.48 9.77
N SER A 343 34.78 10.45 9.98
CA SER A 343 35.66 11.61 10.14
C SER A 343 35.82 12.38 8.82
N CYS A 344 35.86 13.71 8.93
CA CYS A 344 36.07 14.65 7.84
C CYS A 344 37.36 14.41 7.04
N GLY A 345 37.22 14.37 5.71
CA GLY A 345 38.19 14.86 4.74
C GLY A 345 37.42 15.71 3.72
N SER A 346 37.77 16.98 3.59
CA SER A 346 37.26 17.98 2.63
C SER A 346 37.25 17.41 1.19
N THR A 347 36.20 17.55 0.38
CA THR A 347 35.81 18.78 -0.34
C THR A 347 34.40 18.70 -0.95
N GLY A 348 33.59 19.74 -0.68
CA GLY A 348 32.51 20.34 -1.50
C GLY A 348 31.49 19.47 -2.27
N ILE A 349 30.22 19.50 -1.82
CA ILE A 349 28.97 19.75 -2.59
C ILE A 349 27.81 19.98 -1.58
N ALA A 350 26.82 20.78 -2.01
CA ALA A 350 25.80 21.53 -1.26
C ALA A 350 24.83 20.76 -0.30
N PRO A 351 24.16 21.47 0.64
CA PRO A 351 23.45 20.87 1.77
C PRO A 351 21.93 20.67 1.55
N GLY A 352 21.37 19.71 2.29
CA GLY A 352 19.96 19.35 2.34
C GLY A 352 19.84 17.90 1.85
N TRP A 353 19.48 16.91 2.63
CA TRP A 353 18.36 16.80 3.57
C TRP A 353 18.77 15.83 4.69
N ARG A 354 18.52 16.17 5.96
CA ARG A 354 18.58 15.23 7.09
C ARG A 354 17.16 15.04 7.64
N GLY A 355 16.77 13.78 7.85
CA GLY A 355 15.59 13.40 8.63
C GLY A 355 14.53 12.64 7.83
N ILE A 356 14.47 11.32 8.06
CA ILE A 356 13.35 10.46 7.65
C ILE A 356 12.07 10.99 8.32
N ARG A 357 11.03 11.32 7.54
CA ARG A 357 9.68 11.60 8.05
C ARG A 357 8.69 10.62 7.43
N VAL A 358 8.07 9.80 8.26
CA VAL A 358 6.85 9.07 7.89
C VAL A 358 5.71 10.08 7.89
N ALA A 359 5.20 10.43 6.71
CA ALA A 359 4.05 11.33 6.59
C ALA A 359 2.77 10.49 6.51
N THR A 360 2.05 10.40 7.63
CA THR A 360 0.65 9.99 7.64
C THR A 360 -0.18 11.21 7.26
N SER A 361 -0.96 11.15 6.18
CA SER A 361 -1.96 12.19 5.92
C SER A 361 -3.17 11.96 6.83
N GLY A 362 -2.98 12.25 8.12
CA GLY A 362 -4.05 12.55 9.08
C GLY A 362 -4.20 14.06 9.22
N SER A 363 -5.42 14.53 9.43
CA SER A 363 -5.81 15.94 9.53
C SER A 363 -4.93 16.79 10.47
N SER A 364 -4.35 17.87 9.91
CA SER A 364 -3.89 19.18 10.47
C SER A 364 -3.37 19.24 11.93
N SER A 365 -2.19 19.81 12.22
CA SER A 365 -1.89 21.27 12.27
C SER A 365 -0.38 21.42 12.56
N GLN A 366 0.42 22.32 11.98
CA GLN A 366 0.49 23.77 12.23
C GLN A 366 1.30 24.43 11.09
N VAL A 367 0.80 25.51 10.50
CA VAL A 367 1.62 26.49 9.77
C VAL A 367 1.22 27.87 10.29
N THR A 368 2.10 28.47 11.07
CA THR A 368 2.04 29.89 11.42
C THR A 368 2.47 30.71 10.21
N SER A 369 1.66 31.72 9.87
CA SER A 369 1.94 32.70 8.83
C SER A 369 3.11 33.59 9.21
N ALA A 370 4.04 33.81 8.28
CA ALA A 370 4.82 35.04 8.23
C ALA A 370 4.88 35.50 6.77
N ALA A 371 4.29 36.66 6.52
CA ALA A 371 4.35 37.37 5.25
C ALA A 371 5.72 38.06 5.10
N SER A 372 6.36 37.97 3.93
CA SER A 372 7.20 39.06 3.44
C SER A 372 7.51 38.94 1.94
N SER A 373 7.23 40.04 1.24
CA SER A 373 7.92 40.60 0.06
C SER A 373 8.27 39.73 -1.14
N ARG A 374 7.57 40.00 -2.25
CA ARG A 374 7.99 39.73 -3.63
C ARG A 374 9.32 40.40 -3.93
N THR A 375 10.29 39.63 -4.45
CA THR A 375 11.43 40.16 -5.19
C THR A 375 11.64 39.27 -6.43
N PRO A 376 11.84 39.81 -7.65
CA PRO A 376 11.98 39.01 -8.86
C PRO A 376 13.40 38.41 -8.96
N TRP A 377 13.49 37.19 -9.47
CA TRP A 377 14.77 36.54 -9.81
C TRP A 377 15.34 37.10 -11.13
N PRO A 378 16.67 37.28 -11.26
CA PRO A 378 17.31 37.85 -12.43
C PRO A 378 17.34 36.86 -13.61
N THR A 379 17.07 37.39 -14.80
CA THR A 379 17.27 36.75 -16.10
C THR A 379 18.77 36.62 -16.42
N PRO A 380 19.27 35.47 -16.87
CA PRO A 380 20.59 35.39 -17.48
C PRO A 380 20.54 35.91 -18.92
N ALA A 381 21.46 36.82 -19.21
CA ALA A 381 21.63 37.49 -20.49
C ALA A 381 21.98 36.52 -21.63
N SER A 382 21.49 36.90 -22.81
CA SER A 382 21.90 36.38 -24.11
C SER A 382 23.39 36.63 -24.37
N SER A 383 24.14 35.59 -24.72
CA SER A 383 25.37 35.75 -25.49
C SER A 383 25.40 34.76 -26.65
N SER A 384 25.13 35.30 -27.84
CA SER A 384 25.47 34.72 -29.12
C SER A 384 26.98 34.48 -29.21
N ARG A 385 27.42 33.27 -29.54
CA ARG A 385 28.55 33.07 -30.44
C ARG A 385 28.53 31.70 -31.11
N ASN A 386 28.24 31.80 -32.39
CA ASN A 386 28.49 30.90 -33.49
C ASN A 386 29.90 30.25 -33.41
N GLN A 387 29.99 28.92 -33.40
CA GLN A 387 31.14 28.23 -33.99
C GLN A 387 30.79 26.80 -34.39
N ARG A 388 30.71 26.61 -35.70
CA ARG A 388 30.79 25.33 -36.41
C ARG A 388 32.11 24.64 -36.06
N ARG A 389 32.09 23.33 -35.84
CA ARG A 389 33.16 22.42 -36.29
C ARG A 389 32.64 20.98 -36.38
N ARG A 390 32.57 20.52 -37.63
CA ARG A 390 32.63 19.11 -38.03
C ARG A 390 34.06 18.60 -37.84
N CYS A 391 34.20 17.34 -37.45
CA CYS A 391 35.30 16.38 -37.71
C CYS A 391 35.09 15.21 -36.72
N ARG A 392 35.21 13.93 -37.05
CA ARG A 392 35.41 13.20 -38.29
C ARG A 392 34.91 11.78 -38.00
#